data_AF-A0A194PCJ8-F1
#
_entry.id   AF-A0A194PCJ8-F1
#
_cell.length_a   1.000
_cell.length_b   1.000
_cell.length_c   1.000
_cell.angle_alpha   90.00
_cell.angle_beta   90.00
_cell.angle_gamma   90.00
#
_symmetry.space_group_name_H-M   'P 1'
#
loop_
_entity.id
_entity.type
_entity.pdbx_description
1 polymer ?
#
loop_
_entity_poly.entity_id
_entity_poly.type
_entity_poly.pdbx_seq_one_letter_code
_entity_poly.pdbx_strand_id
1 'polypeptide(L)'
;MVNHFPGTGFITNKVDLATSNSKYIPKAFKLPANKKEFLQYASKNKDALFLEKHNQHRGVFLKNVSEIDLSSGESFVQEYVQKPFLVDGHKFDIGVYVVLTSVNPLRVYYYKGDVLFRYCPAKYYPFDPKVLDKYVVGDDYLPTWEVPSLAHPYTALGFTMKEAFDTYVRSKGKDPAVMWAEVERAISEVFLNKEHHIIEALKNYPSGDNFFEMMRFDLVVDEDLKVYLLEANMSPNLSSAHYPPNQLLYEQVLYNLFSLVGVASYMNGRENTDLRGQSQAENMVSAQKNIAVWSDECSTKCRDRCEISPVCGLCRPCLGAKLRKSLFKAHKEFLHKGDFKRLFPPEMVTFLSRTFMEQSQAENMVSAQKNIAVWSDECSTKCRDRCEISPVCGLCRPCLGAKLRKSLLKAHKEFLHKGDFKRLFPPEMVQKQLTTEQFKSLNKMNQQQYLWYQGKCNIDITWCK
;
A
#
# COMPACT_ATOMS: atom_id res chain seq x y z
N MET A 1 -7.72 21.40 8.56
CA MET A 1 -7.73 19.93 8.44
C MET A 1 -6.68 19.39 9.40
N VAL A 2 -6.94 18.25 10.05
CA VAL A 2 -6.09 17.68 11.12
C VAL A 2 -5.63 16.28 10.69
N ASN A 3 -4.39 15.92 11.02
CA ASN A 3 -3.70 14.71 10.56
C ASN A 3 -3.87 13.48 11.47
N HIS A 4 -4.83 13.52 12.40
CA HIS A 4 -5.22 12.40 13.25
C HIS A 4 -6.75 12.28 13.32
N PHE A 5 -7.29 11.06 13.26
CA PHE A 5 -8.72 10.78 13.42
C PHE A 5 -9.02 10.41 14.89
N PRO A 6 -9.96 11.09 15.57
CA PRO A 6 -10.45 10.65 16.87
C PRO A 6 -10.92 9.19 16.84
N GLY A 7 -10.35 8.34 17.69
CA GLY A 7 -10.64 6.91 17.74
C GLY A 7 -9.68 5.99 16.98
N THR A 8 -8.69 6.49 16.23
CA THR A 8 -7.67 5.61 15.60
C THR A 8 -6.82 4.83 16.59
N GLY A 9 -6.83 5.21 17.88
CA GLY A 9 -6.31 4.40 18.98
C GLY A 9 -6.84 2.96 19.01
N PHE A 10 -8.07 2.69 18.53
CA PHE A 10 -8.60 1.32 18.43
C PHE A 10 -7.91 0.45 17.36
N ILE A 11 -7.14 1.08 16.46
CA ILE A 11 -6.26 0.44 15.46
C ILE A 11 -4.81 0.46 15.94
N THR A 12 -4.34 1.57 16.51
CA THR A 12 -2.91 1.80 16.78
C THR A 12 -2.46 1.40 18.19
N ASN A 13 -3.39 1.13 19.11
CA ASN A 13 -3.07 0.49 20.38
C ASN A 13 -2.62 -0.95 20.12
N LYS A 14 -1.35 -1.24 20.45
CA LYS A 14 -0.71 -2.54 20.21
C LYS A 14 -1.49 -3.71 20.82
N VAL A 15 -2.05 -3.52 22.01
CA VAL A 15 -2.78 -4.55 22.75
C VAL A 15 -4.14 -4.81 22.09
N ASP A 16 -4.90 -3.76 21.75
CA ASP A 16 -6.23 -3.91 21.15
C ASP A 16 -6.20 -4.38 19.69
N LEU A 17 -5.12 -4.10 18.97
CA LEU A 17 -4.85 -4.70 17.67
C LEU A 17 -4.46 -6.17 17.83
N ALA A 18 -3.45 -6.49 18.66
CA ALA A 18 -2.95 -7.86 18.82
C ALA A 18 -4.03 -8.84 19.32
N THR A 19 -4.98 -8.39 20.15
CA THR A 19 -6.11 -9.22 20.61
C THR A 19 -7.35 -9.18 19.71
N SER A 20 -7.27 -8.53 18.54
CA SER A 20 -8.37 -8.57 17.57
C SER A 20 -8.48 -9.95 16.93
N ASN A 21 -9.70 -10.49 16.82
CA ASN A 21 -9.91 -11.81 16.23
C ASN A 21 -9.78 -11.75 14.70
N SER A 22 -8.56 -11.96 14.21
CA SER A 22 -8.21 -12.02 12.79
C SER A 22 -7.36 -13.25 12.48
N LYS A 23 -7.45 -13.79 11.26
CA LYS A 23 -6.49 -14.81 10.77
C LYS A 23 -5.10 -14.24 10.46
N TYR A 24 -5.01 -12.92 10.30
CA TYR A 24 -3.77 -12.19 9.97
C TYR A 24 -3.01 -11.69 11.19
N ILE A 25 -3.49 -11.91 12.41
CA ILE A 25 -2.85 -11.41 13.63
C ILE A 25 -2.41 -12.63 14.47
N PRO A 26 -1.11 -12.78 14.80
CA PRO A 26 -0.64 -13.88 15.66
C PRO A 26 -1.37 -13.85 17.00
N LYS A 27 -1.78 -15.02 17.52
CA LYS A 27 -2.64 -15.09 18.70
C LYS A 27 -2.00 -14.42 19.90
N ALA A 28 -2.74 -13.52 20.55
CA ALA A 28 -2.26 -12.76 21.69
C ALA A 28 -3.26 -12.78 22.84
N PHE A 29 -2.73 -12.67 24.07
CA PHE A 29 -3.48 -12.80 25.31
C PHE A 29 -3.07 -11.68 26.27
N LYS A 30 -4.04 -10.92 26.80
CA LYS A 30 -3.76 -9.90 27.83
C LYS A 30 -3.56 -10.61 29.16
N LEU A 31 -2.43 -10.41 29.85
CA LEU A 31 -2.21 -10.99 31.18
C LEU A 31 -2.58 -9.96 32.27
N PRO A 32 -3.04 -10.40 33.45
CA PRO A 32 -3.42 -11.77 33.81
C PRO A 32 -4.82 -12.18 33.27
N ALA A 33 -5.57 -11.29 32.63
CA ALA A 33 -6.99 -11.46 32.27
C ALA A 33 -7.30 -12.74 31.47
N ASN A 34 -6.52 -13.03 30.43
CA ASN A 34 -6.66 -14.21 29.55
C ASN A 34 -5.81 -15.41 30.01
N LYS A 35 -5.24 -15.42 31.24
CA LYS A 35 -4.30 -16.46 31.70
C LYS A 35 -4.78 -17.90 31.48
N LYS A 36 -6.06 -18.19 31.75
CA LYS A 36 -6.63 -19.55 31.56
C LYS A 36 -6.65 -19.94 30.08
N GLU A 37 -7.01 -19.01 29.21
CA GLU A 37 -7.07 -19.20 27.76
C GLU A 37 -5.66 -19.39 27.18
N PHE A 38 -4.71 -18.56 27.59
CA PHE A 38 -3.29 -18.67 27.22
C PHE A 38 -2.72 -20.04 27.57
N LEU A 39 -2.91 -20.52 28.82
CA LEU A 39 -2.41 -21.83 29.24
C LEU A 39 -3.07 -23.00 28.47
N GLN A 40 -4.37 -22.89 28.17
CA GLN A 40 -5.05 -23.87 27.31
C GLN A 40 -4.53 -23.85 25.87
N TYR A 41 -4.22 -22.68 25.32
CA TYR A 41 -3.65 -22.54 23.99
C TYR A 41 -2.22 -23.10 23.93
N ALA A 42 -1.37 -22.73 24.89
CA ALA A 42 0.01 -23.20 25.02
C ALA A 42 0.10 -24.73 25.21
N SER A 43 -0.78 -25.32 26.03
CA SER A 43 -0.80 -26.78 26.22
C SER A 43 -1.18 -27.58 24.98
N LYS A 44 -1.94 -26.98 24.05
CA LYS A 44 -2.28 -27.56 22.74
C LYS A 44 -1.18 -27.33 21.70
N ASN A 45 -0.45 -26.23 21.79
CA ASN A 45 0.61 -25.82 20.87
C ASN A 45 1.97 -25.86 21.57
N LYS A 46 2.44 -27.07 21.94
CA LYS A 46 3.62 -27.25 22.81
C LYS A 46 4.91 -26.65 22.26
N ASP A 47 5.04 -26.62 20.93
CA ASP A 47 6.21 -26.06 20.23
C ASP A 47 6.08 -24.55 19.98
N ALA A 48 5.01 -23.89 20.43
CA ALA A 48 4.82 -22.45 20.23
C ALA A 48 5.71 -21.62 21.17
N LEU A 49 6.47 -20.69 20.59
CA LEU A 49 7.19 -19.65 21.33
C LEU A 49 6.35 -18.38 21.41
N PHE A 50 6.54 -17.58 22.46
CA PHE A 50 5.77 -16.37 22.71
C PHE A 50 6.69 -15.18 22.97
N LEU A 51 6.34 -14.03 22.39
CA LEU A 51 6.90 -12.73 22.73
C LEU A 51 6.13 -12.16 23.91
N GLU A 52 6.81 -11.87 25.01
CA GLU A 52 6.29 -10.95 26.03
C GLU A 52 6.61 -9.51 25.60
N LYS A 53 5.57 -8.67 25.54
CA LYS A 53 5.65 -7.26 25.14
C LYS A 53 5.09 -6.41 26.27
N HIS A 54 5.91 -5.48 26.80
CA HIS A 54 5.45 -4.54 27.83
C HIS A 54 4.65 -3.37 27.23
N ASN A 55 3.63 -2.91 27.94
CA ASN A 55 2.72 -1.86 27.51
C ASN A 55 3.37 -0.45 27.53
N GLN A 56 4.42 -0.25 28.33
CA GLN A 56 5.02 1.07 28.59
C GLN A 56 6.50 1.20 28.17
N HIS A 57 7.16 0.09 27.82
CA HIS A 57 8.60 0.05 27.54
C HIS A 57 8.89 -0.76 26.27
N ARG A 58 9.98 -0.44 25.57
CA ARG A 58 10.40 -1.13 24.32
C ARG A 58 10.87 -2.58 24.53
N GLY A 59 10.77 -3.13 25.74
CA GLY A 59 11.17 -4.50 26.05
C GLY A 59 10.28 -5.52 25.34
N VAL A 60 10.90 -6.29 24.43
CA VAL A 60 10.29 -7.43 23.75
C VAL A 60 11.22 -8.62 23.95
N PHE A 61 10.74 -9.66 24.62
CA PHE A 61 11.54 -10.84 24.95
C PHE A 61 10.84 -12.11 24.47
N LEU A 62 11.56 -12.98 23.77
CA LEU A 62 11.08 -14.32 23.51
C LEU A 62 11.25 -15.17 24.78
N LYS A 63 10.16 -15.78 25.25
CA LYS A 63 10.13 -16.56 26.48
C LYS A 63 9.39 -17.88 26.27
N ASN A 64 9.84 -18.91 27.00
CA ASN A 64 9.06 -20.13 27.16
C ASN A 64 7.83 -19.87 28.06
N VAL A 65 6.81 -20.70 27.93
CA VAL A 65 5.56 -20.61 28.72
C VAL A 65 5.81 -20.62 30.24
N SER A 66 6.88 -21.29 30.68
CA SER A 66 7.35 -21.36 32.07
C SER A 66 8.09 -20.11 32.58
N GLU A 67 8.52 -19.21 31.69
CA GLU A 67 9.33 -18.02 32.01
C GLU A 67 8.52 -16.71 31.96
N ILE A 68 7.28 -16.79 31.46
CA ILE A 68 6.34 -15.68 31.33
C ILE A 68 5.73 -15.37 32.69
N ASP A 69 5.69 -14.08 33.06
CA ASP A 69 4.96 -13.65 34.25
C ASP A 69 3.44 -13.67 33.99
N LEU A 70 2.79 -14.70 34.53
CA LEU A 70 1.33 -14.88 34.44
C LEU A 70 0.54 -14.07 35.47
N SER A 71 1.16 -13.11 36.14
CA SER A 71 0.54 -12.26 37.18
C SER A 71 0.62 -10.76 36.87
N SER A 72 1.63 -10.32 36.11
CA SER A 72 1.73 -8.93 35.64
C SER A 72 0.52 -8.51 34.79
N GLY A 73 0.03 -7.29 35.06
CA GLY A 73 -0.95 -6.59 34.23
C GLY A 73 -0.33 -5.63 33.21
N GLU A 74 1.00 -5.56 33.14
CA GLU A 74 1.75 -4.57 32.36
C GLU A 74 2.29 -5.11 31.04
N SER A 75 2.09 -6.41 30.77
CA SER A 75 2.49 -7.06 29.53
C SER A 75 1.34 -7.81 28.86
N PHE A 76 1.50 -8.05 27.56
CA PHE A 76 0.72 -9.04 26.84
C PHE A 76 1.66 -10.02 26.16
N VAL A 77 1.18 -11.25 25.97
CA VAL A 77 1.94 -12.29 25.26
C VAL A 77 1.34 -12.50 23.89
N GLN A 78 2.20 -12.62 22.88
CA GLN A 78 1.82 -12.86 21.49
C GLN A 78 2.63 -14.02 20.92
N GLU A 79 1.95 -14.93 20.23
CA GLU A 79 2.57 -16.04 19.52
C GLU A 79 3.62 -15.53 18.52
N TYR A 80 4.79 -16.15 18.56
CA TYR A 80 5.93 -15.78 17.75
C TYR A 80 5.93 -16.54 16.42
N VAL A 81 6.09 -15.82 15.30
CA VAL A 81 6.26 -16.43 13.97
C VAL A 81 7.65 -17.07 13.88
N GLN A 82 7.73 -18.34 14.28
CA GLN A 82 8.97 -19.10 14.46
C GLN A 82 9.74 -19.40 13.18
N LYS A 83 9.02 -19.50 12.06
CA LYS A 83 9.57 -19.81 10.74
C LYS A 83 9.31 -18.65 9.77
N PRO A 84 9.97 -17.50 9.95
CA PRO A 84 9.82 -16.36 9.05
C PRO A 84 10.41 -16.69 7.67
N PHE A 85 9.92 -16.03 6.61
CA PHE A 85 10.69 -15.96 5.38
C PHE A 85 12.02 -15.23 5.64
N LEU A 86 13.11 -15.70 5.03
CA LEU A 86 14.44 -15.13 5.23
C LEU A 86 15.04 -14.63 3.92
N VAL A 87 15.57 -13.40 3.95
CA VAL A 87 16.40 -12.86 2.86
C VAL A 87 17.86 -12.99 3.26
N ASP A 88 18.64 -13.78 2.51
CA ASP A 88 20.05 -14.11 2.80
C ASP A 88 20.34 -14.62 4.23
N GLY A 89 19.31 -15.18 4.88
CA GLY A 89 19.34 -15.67 6.26
C GLY A 89 18.90 -14.65 7.31
N HIS A 90 18.54 -13.43 6.92
CA HIS A 90 18.04 -12.38 7.82
C HIS A 90 16.51 -12.39 7.85
N LYS A 91 15.94 -12.32 9.06
CA LYS A 91 14.53 -12.00 9.27
C LYS A 91 14.30 -10.51 8.97
N PHE A 92 13.08 -10.12 8.65
CA PHE A 92 12.71 -8.73 8.40
C PHE A 92 11.28 -8.43 8.84
N ASP A 93 10.94 -7.15 8.85
CA ASP A 93 9.57 -6.67 8.80
C ASP A 93 9.29 -5.79 7.57
N ILE A 94 8.00 -5.58 7.33
CA ILE A 94 7.45 -4.88 6.17
C ILE A 94 6.62 -3.70 6.70
N GLY A 95 7.10 -2.47 6.53
CA GLY A 95 6.43 -1.24 6.93
C GLY A 95 5.65 -0.61 5.76
N VAL A 96 4.32 -0.82 5.73
CA VAL A 96 3.41 -0.28 4.71
C VAL A 96 2.72 0.98 5.21
N TYR A 97 2.80 2.09 4.48
CA TYR A 97 2.10 3.32 4.83
C TYR A 97 0.64 3.26 4.40
N VAL A 98 -0.28 3.62 5.30
CA VAL A 98 -1.74 3.52 5.10
C VAL A 98 -2.40 4.83 5.49
N VAL A 99 -3.33 5.31 4.66
CA VAL A 99 -4.01 6.59 4.82
C VAL A 99 -5.52 6.39 4.91
N LEU A 100 -6.11 6.91 5.99
CA LEU A 100 -7.55 7.02 6.20
C LEU A 100 -7.98 8.45 5.84
N THR A 101 -8.88 8.63 4.87
CA THR A 101 -9.37 9.96 4.43
C THR A 101 -10.81 10.26 4.88
N SER A 102 -11.52 9.23 5.36
CA SER A 102 -12.93 9.27 5.79
C SER A 102 -13.32 7.95 6.43
N VAL A 103 -14.23 7.99 7.42
CA VAL A 103 -14.82 6.79 8.05
C VAL A 103 -16.33 6.65 7.83
N ASN A 104 -17.00 7.66 7.27
CA ASN A 104 -18.44 7.63 7.03
C ASN A 104 -18.77 8.43 5.76
N PRO A 105 -18.69 7.80 4.56
CA PRO A 105 -18.30 6.41 4.31
C PRO A 105 -16.79 6.16 4.42
N LEU A 106 -16.41 4.97 4.87
CA LEU A 106 -15.01 4.53 4.96
C LEU A 106 -14.27 4.68 3.63
N ARG A 107 -13.09 5.31 3.67
CA ARG A 107 -12.13 5.40 2.56
C ARG A 107 -10.70 5.24 3.08
N VAL A 108 -10.09 4.13 2.68
CA VAL A 108 -8.74 3.71 3.11
C VAL A 108 -7.89 3.49 1.87
N TYR A 109 -6.63 3.91 1.95
CA TYR A 109 -5.63 3.71 0.93
C TYR A 109 -4.35 3.16 1.54
N TYR A 110 -3.56 2.41 0.78
CA TYR A 110 -2.16 2.18 1.12
C TYR A 110 -1.25 2.84 0.08
N TYR A 111 -0.07 3.24 0.53
CA TYR A 111 0.97 3.79 -0.30
C TYR A 111 1.58 2.66 -1.11
N LYS A 112 1.09 2.55 -2.33
CA LYS A 112 1.71 1.78 -3.38
C LYS A 112 2.77 2.68 -4.05
N GLY A 113 3.85 2.97 -3.34
CA GLY A 113 4.95 3.80 -3.87
C GLY A 113 6.38 3.28 -3.67
N ASP A 114 6.66 2.75 -2.49
CA ASP A 114 7.73 1.82 -2.12
C ASP A 114 7.32 1.31 -0.73
N VAL A 115 8.01 0.32 -0.18
CA VAL A 115 7.70 -0.24 1.14
C VAL A 115 8.97 -0.25 1.98
N LEU A 116 8.86 0.12 3.26
CA LEU A 116 10.02 0.10 4.15
C LEU A 116 10.30 -1.34 4.57
N PHE A 117 11.34 -1.96 4.01
CA PHE A 117 11.87 -3.23 4.51
C PHE A 117 13.01 -2.96 5.50
N ARG A 118 12.97 -3.61 6.65
CA ARG A 118 14.00 -3.53 7.70
C ARG A 118 14.44 -4.93 8.09
N TYR A 119 15.73 -5.23 7.97
CA TYR A 119 16.26 -6.57 8.23
C TYR A 119 16.94 -6.64 9.60
N CYS A 120 16.75 -7.76 10.30
CA CYS A 120 17.48 -8.12 11.51
C CYS A 120 19.00 -8.15 11.20
N PRO A 121 19.86 -7.41 11.93
CA PRO A 121 21.30 -7.38 11.66
C PRO A 121 21.99 -8.75 11.72
N ALA A 122 21.55 -9.62 12.64
CA ALA A 122 22.09 -10.97 12.76
C ALA A 122 21.28 -11.98 11.92
N LYS A 123 21.98 -12.96 11.34
CA LYS A 123 21.34 -14.09 10.67
C LYS A 123 20.53 -14.92 11.64
N TYR A 124 19.32 -15.28 11.23
CA TYR A 124 18.33 -16.00 12.02
C TYR A 124 18.85 -17.35 12.50
N TYR A 125 19.47 -18.13 11.61
CA TYR A 125 20.06 -19.44 11.93
C TYR A 125 21.59 -19.37 12.08
N PRO A 126 22.19 -20.14 13.02
CA PRO A 126 21.51 -20.91 14.08
C PRO A 126 20.76 -19.97 15.04
N PHE A 127 19.59 -20.42 15.50
CA PHE A 127 18.68 -19.59 16.29
C PHE A 127 19.11 -19.52 17.75
N ASP A 128 19.18 -18.30 18.30
CA ASP A 128 19.44 -18.05 19.72
C ASP A 128 18.45 -16.98 20.21
N PRO A 129 17.51 -17.32 21.12
CA PRO A 129 16.53 -16.36 21.66
C PRO A 129 17.16 -15.27 22.54
N LYS A 130 18.43 -15.40 22.95
CA LYS A 130 19.16 -14.37 23.70
C LYS A 130 19.67 -13.24 22.83
N VAL A 131 19.79 -13.45 21.51
CA VAL A 131 20.29 -12.44 20.56
C VAL A 131 19.11 -11.78 19.86
N LEU A 132 18.64 -10.67 20.42
CA LEU A 132 17.49 -9.90 19.93
C LEU A 132 17.61 -9.56 18.43
N ASP A 133 18.79 -9.17 17.98
CA ASP A 133 19.09 -8.78 16.59
C ASP A 133 18.91 -9.89 15.54
N LYS A 134 18.58 -11.12 15.97
CA LYS A 134 18.14 -12.21 15.08
C LYS A 134 16.65 -12.13 14.76
N TYR A 135 15.82 -11.67 15.71
CA TYR A 135 14.36 -11.85 15.65
C TYR A 135 13.51 -10.62 15.92
N VAL A 136 14.09 -9.56 16.48
CA VAL A 136 13.49 -8.23 16.64
C VAL A 136 14.19 -7.27 15.70
N VAL A 137 13.42 -6.41 15.03
CA VAL A 137 13.94 -5.31 14.21
C VAL A 137 14.08 -4.08 15.11
N GLY A 138 15.31 -3.64 15.35
CA GLY A 138 15.64 -2.44 16.13
C GLY A 138 15.61 -1.16 15.29
N ASP A 139 16.09 -0.06 15.89
CA ASP A 139 16.34 1.19 15.15
C ASP A 139 17.57 1.04 14.23
N ASP A 140 18.64 0.38 14.69
CA ASP A 140 19.86 0.03 13.92
C ASP A 140 19.69 -1.26 13.08
N TYR A 141 18.70 -1.31 12.18
CA TYR A 141 18.46 -2.46 11.31
C TYR A 141 19.46 -2.57 10.14
N LEU A 142 19.61 -3.77 9.56
CA LEU A 142 20.33 -3.96 8.29
C LEU A 142 19.46 -3.43 7.14
N PRO A 143 19.89 -2.43 6.36
CA PRO A 143 19.07 -1.84 5.31
C PRO A 143 19.13 -2.61 3.99
N THR A 144 18.10 -2.43 3.15
CA THR A 144 17.93 -3.13 1.85
C THR A 144 19.13 -3.05 0.91
N TRP A 145 19.91 -1.95 0.93
CA TRP A 145 21.09 -1.78 0.06
C TRP A 145 22.35 -2.52 0.57
N GLU A 146 22.33 -3.07 1.78
CA GLU A 146 23.42 -3.87 2.37
C GLU A 146 23.12 -5.38 2.37
N VAL A 147 21.86 -5.77 2.17
CA VAL A 147 21.47 -7.19 1.98
C VAL A 147 21.99 -7.68 0.61
N PRO A 148 22.90 -8.67 0.54
CA PRO A 148 23.63 -9.00 -0.68
C PRO A 148 22.78 -9.25 -1.94
N SER A 149 21.71 -10.02 -1.83
CA SER A 149 20.81 -10.35 -2.94
C SER A 149 19.92 -9.18 -3.37
N LEU A 150 19.75 -8.16 -2.53
CA LEU A 150 18.91 -6.97 -2.80
C LEU A 150 19.72 -5.74 -3.21
N ALA A 151 20.98 -5.68 -2.79
CA ALA A 151 21.88 -4.55 -3.03
C ALA A 151 22.05 -4.21 -4.51
N HIS A 152 22.23 -5.21 -5.40
CA HIS A 152 22.35 -4.97 -6.84
C HIS A 152 21.02 -4.49 -7.47
N PRO A 153 19.87 -5.17 -7.29
CA PRO A 153 18.56 -4.66 -7.72
C PRO A 153 18.25 -3.24 -7.24
N TYR A 154 18.46 -2.94 -5.95
CA TYR A 154 18.19 -1.62 -5.38
C TYR A 154 19.18 -0.55 -5.87
N THR A 155 20.49 -0.76 -5.68
CA THR A 155 21.51 0.27 -5.87
C THR A 155 21.92 0.43 -7.34
N ALA A 156 22.13 -0.68 -8.06
CA ALA A 156 22.61 -0.65 -9.45
C ALA A 156 21.44 -0.55 -10.45
N LEU A 157 20.43 -1.44 -10.35
CA LEU A 157 19.28 -1.40 -11.25
C LEU A 157 18.27 -0.29 -10.88
N GLY A 158 18.32 0.23 -9.65
CA GLY A 158 17.53 1.38 -9.24
C GLY A 158 16.07 1.05 -9.02
N PHE A 159 15.78 -0.12 -8.45
CA PHE A 159 14.44 -0.58 -8.09
C PHE A 159 13.97 -0.02 -6.74
N THR A 160 12.66 -0.06 -6.50
CA THR A 160 12.06 0.07 -5.16
C THR A 160 12.55 -1.05 -4.23
N MET A 161 12.48 -0.86 -2.91
CA MET A 161 12.75 -1.97 -1.97
C MET A 161 11.77 -3.13 -2.21
N LYS A 162 10.50 -2.80 -2.48
CA LYS A 162 9.48 -3.78 -2.87
C LYS A 162 9.83 -4.55 -4.13
N GLU A 163 10.22 -3.91 -5.24
CA GLU A 163 10.62 -4.61 -6.46
C GLU A 163 11.88 -5.48 -6.27
N ALA A 164 12.86 -5.01 -5.48
CA ALA A 164 14.04 -5.80 -5.13
C ALA A 164 13.64 -7.07 -4.35
N PHE A 165 12.78 -6.92 -3.34
CA PHE A 165 12.23 -8.03 -2.57
C PHE A 165 11.41 -8.99 -3.44
N ASP A 166 10.49 -8.46 -4.26
CA ASP A 166 9.64 -9.25 -5.16
C ASP A 166 10.47 -10.07 -6.16
N THR A 167 11.59 -9.51 -6.64
CA THR A 167 12.57 -10.22 -7.49
C THR A 167 13.27 -11.34 -6.72
N TYR A 168 13.66 -11.12 -5.47
CA TYR A 168 14.20 -12.18 -4.61
C TYR A 168 13.17 -13.29 -4.34
N VAL A 169 11.91 -12.96 -4.04
CA VAL A 169 10.84 -13.93 -3.81
C VAL A 169 10.62 -14.82 -5.05
N ARG A 170 10.55 -14.23 -6.25
CA ARG A 170 10.48 -14.99 -7.51
C ARG A 170 11.72 -15.86 -7.74
N SER A 171 12.92 -15.40 -7.37
CA SER A 171 14.14 -16.22 -7.41
C SER A 171 14.11 -17.45 -6.49
N LYS A 172 13.23 -17.46 -5.48
CA LYS A 172 12.96 -18.62 -4.61
C LYS A 172 11.78 -19.49 -5.08
N GLY A 173 11.26 -19.25 -6.28
CA GLY A 173 10.16 -20.01 -6.88
C GLY A 173 8.79 -19.71 -6.28
N LYS A 174 8.58 -18.53 -5.70
CA LYS A 174 7.32 -18.12 -5.06
C LYS A 174 6.73 -16.86 -5.72
N ASP A 175 5.43 -16.69 -5.59
CA ASP A 175 4.73 -15.52 -6.14
C ASP A 175 4.49 -14.44 -5.06
N PRO A 176 5.13 -13.27 -5.14
CA PRO A 176 4.86 -12.17 -4.23
C PRO A 176 3.46 -11.55 -4.41
N ALA A 177 2.79 -11.71 -5.56
CA ALA A 177 1.46 -11.10 -5.78
C ALA A 177 0.39 -11.66 -4.82
N VAL A 178 0.46 -12.97 -4.52
CA VAL A 178 -0.40 -13.62 -3.51
C VAL A 178 -0.18 -13.00 -2.12
N MET A 179 1.08 -12.75 -1.75
CA MET A 179 1.47 -12.13 -0.49
C MET A 179 0.92 -10.70 -0.39
N TRP A 180 1.13 -9.85 -1.40
CA TRP A 180 0.62 -8.47 -1.39
C TRP A 180 -0.92 -8.41 -1.36
N ALA A 181 -1.62 -9.34 -2.02
CA ALA A 181 -3.07 -9.44 -1.92
C ALA A 181 -3.55 -9.80 -0.49
N GLU A 182 -2.82 -10.64 0.25
CA GLU A 182 -3.11 -10.90 1.67
C GLU A 182 -2.76 -9.69 2.56
N VAL A 183 -1.70 -8.91 2.25
CA VAL A 183 -1.41 -7.62 2.93
C VAL A 183 -2.58 -6.64 2.80
N GLU A 184 -3.08 -6.43 1.59
CA GLU A 184 -4.23 -5.55 1.33
C GLU A 184 -5.48 -5.98 2.10
N ARG A 185 -5.76 -7.29 2.16
CA ARG A 185 -6.89 -7.85 2.90
C ARG A 185 -6.71 -7.70 4.41
N ALA A 186 -5.51 -7.97 4.94
CA ALA A 186 -5.19 -7.84 6.35
C ALA A 186 -5.41 -6.41 6.86
N ILE A 187 -4.92 -5.41 6.11
CA ILE A 187 -5.13 -4.00 6.43
C ILE A 187 -6.63 -3.66 6.36
N SER A 188 -7.33 -4.07 5.29
CA SER A 188 -8.75 -3.79 5.10
C SER A 188 -9.63 -4.36 6.22
N GLU A 189 -9.37 -5.59 6.66
CA GLU A 189 -10.09 -6.27 7.74
C GLU A 189 -10.00 -5.49 9.06
N VAL A 190 -8.83 -4.92 9.39
CA VAL A 190 -8.66 -4.09 10.58
C VAL A 190 -9.55 -2.85 10.56
N PHE A 191 -9.62 -2.12 9.43
CA PHE A 191 -10.50 -0.95 9.35
C PHE A 191 -11.98 -1.33 9.42
N LEU A 192 -12.40 -2.40 8.74
CA LEU A 192 -13.78 -2.88 8.80
C LEU A 192 -14.19 -3.27 10.23
N ASN A 193 -13.33 -3.99 10.95
CA ASN A 193 -13.60 -4.40 12.32
C ASN A 193 -13.65 -3.21 13.31
N LYS A 194 -12.90 -2.14 13.05
CA LYS A 194 -12.77 -0.98 13.97
C LYS A 194 -13.58 0.25 13.57
N GLU A 195 -14.16 0.30 12.36
CA GLU A 195 -14.91 1.45 11.80
C GLU A 195 -15.92 2.03 12.80
N HIS A 196 -16.77 1.16 13.36
CA HIS A 196 -17.84 1.57 14.26
C HIS A 196 -17.34 2.29 15.53
N HIS A 197 -16.21 1.87 16.10
CA HIS A 197 -15.60 2.55 17.25
C HIS A 197 -15.08 3.96 16.89
N ILE A 198 -14.55 4.13 15.68
CA ILE A 198 -14.06 5.43 15.18
C ILE A 198 -15.24 6.36 14.87
N ILE A 199 -16.32 5.84 14.29
CA ILE A 199 -17.58 6.58 14.10
C ILE A 199 -18.16 7.03 15.44
N GLU A 200 -18.12 6.19 16.48
CA GLU A 200 -18.59 6.54 17.82
C GLU A 200 -17.75 7.67 18.43
N ALA A 201 -16.42 7.55 18.38
CA ALA A 201 -15.49 8.57 18.89
C ALA A 201 -15.69 9.94 18.21
N LEU A 202 -16.00 9.95 16.91
CA LEU A 202 -16.27 11.17 16.14
C LEU A 202 -17.57 11.90 16.52
N LYS A 203 -18.53 11.26 17.19
CA LYS A 203 -19.77 11.95 17.63
C LYS A 203 -19.48 13.10 18.61
N ASN A 204 -18.34 13.06 19.29
CA ASN A 204 -17.88 14.11 20.22
C ASN A 204 -17.34 15.36 19.50
N TYR A 205 -17.29 15.37 18.16
CA TYR A 205 -16.72 16.45 17.36
C TYR A 205 -17.78 17.09 16.43
N PRO A 206 -17.78 18.42 16.24
CA PRO A 206 -18.76 19.11 15.39
C PRO A 206 -18.77 18.68 13.92
N SER A 207 -17.66 18.10 13.42
CA SER A 207 -17.58 17.56 12.06
C SER A 207 -16.50 16.48 11.95
N GLY A 208 -16.86 15.31 11.42
CA GLY A 208 -15.92 14.24 11.07
C GLY A 208 -15.21 14.40 9.72
N ASP A 209 -15.51 15.45 8.94
CA ASP A 209 -14.99 15.62 7.57
C ASP A 209 -13.55 16.17 7.51
N ASN A 210 -13.10 16.78 8.62
CA ASN A 210 -11.89 17.62 8.70
C ASN A 210 -10.62 16.86 9.11
N PHE A 211 -10.67 15.53 9.11
CA PHE A 211 -9.58 14.65 9.54
C PHE A 211 -9.04 13.81 8.37
N PHE A 212 -7.74 13.50 8.46
CA PHE A 212 -7.08 12.37 7.80
C PHE A 212 -6.15 11.71 8.81
N GLU A 213 -5.70 10.49 8.59
CA GLU A 213 -4.69 9.83 9.43
C GLU A 213 -3.73 9.06 8.52
N MET A 214 -2.42 9.17 8.76
CA MET A 214 -1.41 8.32 8.15
C MET A 214 -0.77 7.44 9.22
N MET A 215 -0.84 6.13 9.01
CA MET A 215 -0.25 5.09 9.86
C MET A 215 0.79 4.29 9.08
N ARG A 216 1.71 3.61 9.79
CA ARG A 216 2.54 2.55 9.19
C ARG A 216 2.14 1.21 9.80
N PHE A 217 1.68 0.28 8.97
CA PHE A 217 1.37 -1.09 9.38
C PHE A 217 2.66 -1.90 9.24
N ASP A 218 3.08 -2.54 10.33
CA ASP A 218 4.29 -3.35 10.39
C ASP A 218 3.88 -4.83 10.35
N LEU A 219 4.29 -5.53 9.29
CA LEU A 219 3.93 -6.92 9.03
C LEU A 219 5.17 -7.82 8.96
N VAL A 220 4.99 -9.11 9.18
CA VAL A 220 5.98 -10.17 8.91
C VAL A 220 5.33 -11.26 8.05
N VAL A 221 6.14 -12.04 7.35
CA VAL A 221 5.68 -13.19 6.55
C VAL A 221 6.40 -14.45 6.98
N ASP A 222 5.68 -15.57 7.01
CA ASP A 222 6.28 -16.89 7.30
C ASP A 222 6.93 -17.53 6.06
N GLU A 223 7.52 -18.71 6.25
CA GLU A 223 8.20 -19.44 5.19
C GLU A 223 7.30 -19.74 3.98
N ASP A 224 5.97 -19.76 4.13
CA ASP A 224 5.00 -19.98 3.05
C ASP A 224 4.41 -18.68 2.47
N LEU A 225 5.00 -17.52 2.80
CA LEU A 225 4.53 -16.16 2.47
C LEU A 225 3.16 -15.79 3.05
N LYS A 226 2.69 -16.49 4.08
CA LYS A 226 1.48 -16.09 4.79
C LYS A 226 1.78 -14.85 5.62
N VAL A 227 0.87 -13.88 5.53
CA VAL A 227 1.03 -12.53 6.10
C VAL A 227 0.51 -12.47 7.53
N TYR A 228 1.32 -11.86 8.41
CA TYR A 228 0.97 -11.58 9.80
C TYR A 228 1.20 -10.10 10.12
N LEU A 229 0.15 -9.39 10.50
CA LEU A 229 0.19 -8.02 11.02
C LEU A 229 0.66 -8.03 12.48
N LEU A 230 1.69 -7.25 12.79
CA LEU A 230 2.27 -7.16 14.13
C LEU A 230 1.81 -5.92 14.90
N GLU A 231 1.81 -4.76 14.25
CA GLU A 231 1.35 -3.49 14.84
C GLU A 231 0.96 -2.46 13.77
N ALA A 232 0.18 -1.45 14.18
CA ALA A 232 -0.11 -0.26 13.37
C ALA A 232 0.38 0.98 14.13
N ASN A 233 1.42 1.62 13.61
CA ASN A 233 2.07 2.75 14.23
C ASN A 233 1.41 4.06 13.80
N MET A 234 0.82 4.76 14.77
CA MET A 234 0.43 6.18 14.67
C MET A 234 1.69 7.05 14.60
N SER A 235 1.65 8.15 13.84
CA SER A 235 2.79 9.07 13.69
C SER A 235 4.12 8.37 13.37
N PRO A 236 4.19 7.57 12.30
CA PRO A 236 5.38 6.78 11.99
C PRO A 236 6.60 7.68 11.76
N ASN A 237 7.78 7.22 12.21
CA ASN A 237 9.03 7.95 12.00
C ASN A 237 9.33 8.10 10.50
N LEU A 238 9.51 9.35 10.06
CA LEU A 238 9.87 9.75 8.69
C LEU A 238 11.23 10.47 8.65
N SER A 239 12.04 10.36 9.70
CA SER A 239 13.40 10.90 9.72
C SER A 239 14.36 10.00 8.95
N SER A 240 15.02 10.57 7.94
CA SER A 240 16.10 9.94 7.20
C SER A 240 17.49 10.20 7.80
N ALA A 241 17.60 10.86 8.96
CA ALA A 241 18.90 11.23 9.54
C ALA A 241 19.81 10.02 9.81
N HIS A 242 19.23 8.91 10.28
CA HIS A 242 19.96 7.66 10.53
C HIS A 242 20.21 6.85 9.25
N TYR A 243 19.27 6.88 8.31
CA TYR A 243 19.37 6.21 7.00
C TYR A 243 19.05 7.18 5.85
N PRO A 244 20.02 7.97 5.36
CA PRO A 244 19.80 8.97 4.33
C PRO A 244 19.12 8.47 3.04
N PRO A 245 19.38 7.25 2.52
CA PRO A 245 18.69 6.75 1.32
C PRO A 245 17.16 6.64 1.47
N ASN A 246 16.62 6.57 2.69
CA ASN A 246 15.18 6.52 2.94
C ASN A 246 14.49 7.89 2.85
N GLN A 247 15.25 9.01 2.82
CA GLN A 247 14.70 10.36 2.64
C GLN A 247 13.72 10.38 1.47
N LEU A 248 14.15 9.78 0.36
CA LEU A 248 13.42 9.77 -0.89
C LEU A 248 12.07 9.06 -0.73
N LEU A 249 11.99 7.89 -0.08
CA LEU A 249 10.72 7.20 0.24
C LEU A 249 9.78 8.12 1.06
N TYR A 250 10.29 8.73 2.13
CA TYR A 250 9.48 9.51 3.07
C TYR A 250 8.90 10.79 2.43
N GLU A 251 9.71 11.51 1.65
CA GLU A 251 9.26 12.71 0.91
C GLU A 251 8.08 12.42 -0.02
N GLN A 252 7.97 11.19 -0.54
CA GLN A 252 7.00 10.81 -1.55
C GLN A 252 5.71 10.26 -0.97
N VAL A 253 5.81 9.53 0.15
CA VAL A 253 4.68 9.24 1.03
C VAL A 253 3.99 10.57 1.37
N LEU A 254 4.76 11.57 1.81
CA LEU A 254 4.25 12.90 2.16
C LEU A 254 3.69 13.67 0.94
N TYR A 255 4.42 13.71 -0.19
CA TYR A 255 3.96 14.38 -1.41
C TYR A 255 2.62 13.82 -1.91
N ASN A 256 2.52 12.49 -2.03
CA ASN A 256 1.30 11.83 -2.45
C ASN A 256 0.18 11.97 -1.39
N LEU A 257 0.51 11.97 -0.09
CA LEU A 257 -0.45 12.19 0.99
C LEU A 257 -1.09 13.57 0.86
N PHE A 258 -0.28 14.64 0.77
CA PHE A 258 -0.77 16.01 0.66
C PHE A 258 -1.53 16.29 -0.65
N SER A 259 -1.23 15.55 -1.72
CA SER A 259 -2.03 15.49 -2.94
C SER A 259 -3.38 14.81 -2.68
N LEU A 260 -3.38 13.58 -2.17
CA LEU A 260 -4.58 12.77 -1.89
C LEU A 260 -5.58 13.48 -0.96
N VAL A 261 -5.10 14.10 0.12
CA VAL A 261 -5.97 14.82 1.08
C VAL A 261 -6.30 16.25 0.64
N GLY A 262 -5.71 16.73 -0.47
CA GLY A 262 -6.02 18.04 -1.06
C GLY A 262 -5.35 19.25 -0.41
N VAL A 263 -4.35 19.07 0.48
CA VAL A 263 -3.58 20.20 1.05
C VAL A 263 -2.85 20.95 -0.05
N ALA A 264 -2.23 20.24 -0.99
CA ALA A 264 -1.46 20.84 -2.08
C ALA A 264 -2.31 21.79 -2.95
N SER A 265 -3.60 21.47 -3.14
CA SER A 265 -4.55 22.33 -3.88
C SER A 265 -4.90 23.64 -3.13
N TYR A 266 -4.88 23.67 -1.80
CA TYR A 266 -5.11 24.91 -1.04
C TYR A 266 -3.91 25.87 -1.13
N MET A 267 -2.68 25.36 -1.28
CA MET A 267 -1.48 26.21 -1.33
C MET A 267 -1.33 27.01 -2.63
N ASN A 268 -1.85 26.51 -3.75
CA ASN A 268 -1.83 27.23 -5.03
C ASN A 268 -2.98 28.26 -5.15
N GLY A 269 -4.00 28.17 -4.29
CA GLY A 269 -5.07 29.16 -4.19
C GLY A 269 -4.68 30.33 -3.30
N ARG A 270 -3.86 31.26 -3.81
CA ARG A 270 -3.65 32.56 -3.13
C ARG A 270 -4.99 33.26 -2.91
N GLU A 271 -5.21 33.69 -1.67
CA GLU A 271 -6.15 34.72 -1.20
C GLU A 271 -7.23 35.15 -2.20
N ASN A 272 -8.23 34.29 -2.42
CA ASN A 272 -9.52 34.71 -2.97
C ASN A 272 -10.60 34.43 -1.92
N THR A 273 -10.96 35.49 -1.19
CA THR A 273 -11.97 35.52 -0.14
C THR A 273 -13.41 35.43 -0.68
N ASP A 274 -13.59 35.47 -2.01
CA ASP A 274 -14.88 35.25 -2.65
C ASP A 274 -15.27 33.76 -2.71
N LEU A 275 -16.27 33.41 -1.90
CA LEU A 275 -16.92 32.10 -1.88
C LEU A 275 -17.46 31.68 -3.26
N ARG A 276 -17.82 32.61 -4.15
CA ARG A 276 -18.28 32.30 -5.51
C ARG A 276 -17.12 31.82 -6.37
N GLY A 277 -15.96 32.49 -6.31
CA GLY A 277 -14.74 32.07 -7.00
C GLY A 277 -14.26 30.69 -6.58
N GLN A 278 -14.32 30.38 -5.28
CA GLN A 278 -14.03 29.03 -4.76
C GLN A 278 -15.01 27.99 -5.35
N SER A 279 -16.32 28.28 -5.36
CA SER A 279 -17.32 27.37 -5.92
C SER A 279 -17.11 27.08 -7.42
N GLN A 280 -16.64 28.06 -8.20
CA GLN A 280 -16.31 27.86 -9.61
C GLN A 280 -15.04 27.01 -9.78
N ALA A 281 -13.99 27.27 -9.00
CA ALA A 281 -12.77 26.47 -9.04
C ALA A 281 -13.00 25.01 -8.60
N GLU A 282 -13.86 24.77 -7.60
CA GLU A 282 -14.24 23.41 -7.22
C GLU A 282 -15.01 22.67 -8.32
N ASN A 283 -15.92 23.37 -9.03
CA ASN A 283 -16.64 22.81 -10.17
C ASN A 283 -15.73 22.51 -11.37
N MET A 284 -14.57 23.18 -11.52
CA MET A 284 -13.57 22.81 -12.55
C MET A 284 -12.88 21.47 -12.27
N VAL A 285 -12.77 21.07 -11.00
CA VAL A 285 -12.10 19.83 -10.58
C VAL A 285 -13.08 18.68 -10.39
N SER A 286 -14.31 18.95 -9.92
CA SER A 286 -15.36 17.94 -9.81
C SER A 286 -16.74 18.60 -9.88
N ALA A 287 -17.35 18.57 -11.06
CA ALA A 287 -18.72 19.05 -11.26
C ALA A 287 -19.74 17.94 -10.97
N GLN A 288 -21.01 18.33 -10.79
CA GLN A 288 -22.11 17.39 -10.54
C GLN A 288 -22.28 16.32 -11.65
N LYS A 289 -21.74 16.55 -12.86
CA LYS A 289 -21.69 15.57 -13.95
C LYS A 289 -20.64 14.47 -13.74
N ASN A 290 -19.51 14.76 -13.10
CA ASN A 290 -18.42 13.79 -12.88
C ASN A 290 -18.75 12.72 -11.82
N ILE A 291 -19.78 12.96 -10.99
CA ILE A 291 -20.29 11.99 -9.99
C ILE A 291 -21.62 11.34 -10.40
N ALA A 292 -22.12 11.64 -11.61
CA ALA A 292 -23.34 11.02 -12.12
C ALA A 292 -23.04 9.58 -12.59
N VAL A 293 -23.93 8.66 -12.26
CA VAL A 293 -23.81 7.21 -12.53
C VAL A 293 -25.17 6.64 -12.96
N TRP A 294 -25.19 5.44 -13.53
CA TRP A 294 -26.41 4.70 -13.88
C TRP A 294 -27.39 5.51 -14.75
N SER A 295 -26.89 6.04 -15.88
CA SER A 295 -27.66 6.91 -16.79
C SER A 295 -28.98 6.30 -17.23
N ASP A 296 -28.97 5.00 -17.48
CA ASP A 296 -30.07 4.28 -18.12
C ASP A 296 -31.14 3.97 -17.07
N GLU A 297 -30.76 3.51 -15.89
CA GLU A 297 -31.66 3.31 -14.75
C GLU A 297 -32.23 4.63 -14.24
N CYS A 298 -31.42 5.70 -14.18
CA CYS A 298 -31.87 7.01 -13.74
C CYS A 298 -32.87 7.64 -14.72
N SER A 299 -32.65 7.51 -16.04
CA SER A 299 -33.55 8.06 -17.05
C SER A 299 -34.83 7.23 -17.26
N THR A 300 -34.76 5.91 -17.11
CA THR A 300 -35.91 5.01 -17.37
C THR A 300 -36.71 4.66 -16.12
N LYS A 301 -36.10 3.93 -15.19
CA LYS A 301 -36.73 3.26 -14.05
C LYS A 301 -37.00 4.21 -12.89
N CYS A 302 -35.96 4.94 -12.49
CA CYS A 302 -35.99 5.82 -11.33
C CYS A 302 -36.76 7.11 -11.63
N ARG A 303 -36.32 7.88 -12.63
CA ARG A 303 -36.74 9.28 -12.84
C ARG A 303 -36.58 10.04 -11.51
N ASP A 304 -37.66 10.60 -10.97
CA ASP A 304 -37.67 11.32 -9.70
C ASP A 304 -38.10 10.46 -8.49
N ARG A 305 -38.30 9.14 -8.69
CA ARG A 305 -38.77 8.21 -7.65
C ARG A 305 -37.59 7.49 -6.99
N CYS A 306 -37.06 8.15 -5.96
CA CYS A 306 -35.80 7.79 -5.30
C CYS A 306 -35.81 6.44 -4.57
N GLU A 307 -36.97 5.93 -4.20
CA GLU A 307 -37.13 4.76 -3.32
C GLU A 307 -37.31 3.43 -4.08
N ILE A 308 -37.46 3.47 -5.42
CA ILE A 308 -37.72 2.28 -6.25
C ILE A 308 -36.58 1.24 -6.18
N SER A 309 -35.35 1.69 -5.96
CA SER A 309 -34.19 0.83 -5.71
C SER A 309 -33.04 1.63 -5.11
N PRO A 310 -32.05 0.99 -4.47
CA PRO A 310 -30.86 1.68 -3.95
C PRO A 310 -30.10 2.52 -5.00
N VAL A 311 -30.13 2.08 -6.28
CA VAL A 311 -29.55 2.81 -7.42
C VAL A 311 -30.24 4.17 -7.63
N CYS A 312 -31.55 4.25 -7.40
CA CYS A 312 -32.30 5.49 -7.58
C CYS A 312 -31.88 6.59 -6.59
N GLY A 313 -31.41 6.23 -5.39
CA GLY A 313 -30.81 7.16 -4.44
C GLY A 313 -29.49 7.80 -4.92
N LEU A 314 -28.84 7.24 -5.94
CA LEU A 314 -27.63 7.78 -6.57
C LEU A 314 -27.94 8.76 -7.72
N CYS A 315 -29.17 8.77 -8.23
CA CYS A 315 -29.59 9.67 -9.30
C CYS A 315 -29.58 11.13 -8.84
N ARG A 316 -29.24 12.07 -9.74
CA ARG A 316 -29.05 13.49 -9.42
C ARG A 316 -30.17 14.15 -8.58
N PRO A 317 -31.48 13.92 -8.84
CA PRO A 317 -32.56 14.52 -8.04
C PRO A 317 -32.59 13.97 -6.60
N CYS A 318 -32.26 12.70 -6.44
CA CYS A 318 -32.34 11.93 -5.20
C CYS A 318 -31.10 12.02 -4.32
N LEU A 319 -29.96 12.43 -4.90
CA LEU A 319 -28.67 12.40 -4.25
C LEU A 319 -28.56 13.45 -3.13
N GLY A 320 -28.81 13.03 -1.89
CA GLY A 320 -28.80 13.87 -0.69
C GLY A 320 -27.46 14.60 -0.45
N ALA A 321 -27.52 15.78 0.19
CA ALA A 321 -26.38 16.70 0.29
C ALA A 321 -25.11 16.10 0.93
N LYS A 322 -25.25 15.30 2.01
CA LYS A 322 -24.12 14.62 2.68
C LYS A 322 -23.43 13.64 1.72
N LEU A 323 -24.21 12.78 1.04
CA LEU A 323 -23.67 11.80 0.09
C LEU A 323 -23.04 12.49 -1.12
N ARG A 324 -23.68 13.55 -1.65
CA ARG A 324 -23.15 14.38 -2.74
C ARG A 324 -21.77 14.98 -2.40
N LYS A 325 -21.62 15.58 -1.22
CA LYS A 325 -20.34 16.11 -0.70
C LYS A 325 -19.29 14.99 -0.59
N SER A 326 -19.68 13.83 -0.07
CA SER A 326 -18.79 12.67 0.04
C SER A 326 -18.31 12.15 -1.32
N LEU A 327 -19.20 12.05 -2.31
CA LEU A 327 -18.85 11.62 -3.67
C LEU A 327 -17.91 12.63 -4.36
N PHE A 328 -18.12 13.94 -4.20
CA PHE A 328 -17.16 14.95 -4.67
C PHE A 328 -15.79 14.79 -4.00
N LYS A 329 -15.72 14.57 -2.68
CA LYS A 329 -14.45 14.29 -1.99
C LYS A 329 -13.80 13.01 -2.53
N ALA A 330 -14.57 11.93 -2.72
CA ALA A 330 -14.08 10.65 -3.24
C ALA A 330 -13.61 10.71 -4.71
N HIS A 331 -14.20 11.59 -5.53
CA HIS A 331 -13.76 11.86 -6.90
C HIS A 331 -12.49 12.71 -6.92
N LYS A 332 -12.42 13.80 -6.13
CA LYS A 332 -11.19 14.58 -5.94
C LYS A 332 -10.04 13.68 -5.43
N GLU A 333 -10.29 12.83 -4.45
CA GLU A 333 -9.31 11.85 -3.97
C GLU A 333 -8.87 10.89 -5.10
N PHE A 334 -9.77 10.43 -5.98
CA PHE A 334 -9.41 9.54 -7.10
C PHE A 334 -8.47 10.22 -8.11
N LEU A 335 -8.70 11.50 -8.41
CA LEU A 335 -7.86 12.30 -9.32
C LEU A 335 -6.47 12.61 -8.72
N HIS A 336 -6.37 12.76 -7.40
CA HIS A 336 -5.16 13.23 -6.71
C HIS A 336 -4.43 12.15 -5.90
N LYS A 337 -4.91 10.90 -5.90
CA LYS A 337 -4.33 9.79 -5.14
C LYS A 337 -2.85 9.52 -5.45
N GLY A 338 -2.39 9.83 -6.67
CA GLY A 338 -1.07 9.46 -7.15
C GLY A 338 -0.78 7.98 -6.90
N ASP A 339 0.20 7.73 -6.03
CA ASP A 339 0.69 6.40 -5.65
C ASP A 339 -0.05 5.78 -4.46
N PHE A 340 -1.26 6.25 -4.16
CA PHE A 340 -2.16 5.58 -3.23
C PHE A 340 -3.18 4.70 -3.97
N LYS A 341 -3.21 3.40 -3.65
CA LYS A 341 -4.26 2.47 -4.10
C LYS A 341 -5.33 2.39 -3.01
N ARG A 342 -6.59 2.51 -3.42
CA ARG A 342 -7.75 2.48 -2.53
C ARG A 342 -8.03 1.04 -2.12
N LEU A 343 -7.89 0.74 -0.83
CA LEU A 343 -8.24 -0.55 -0.22
C LEU A 343 -9.76 -0.67 -0.03
N PHE A 344 -10.38 0.40 0.48
CA PHE A 344 -11.82 0.42 0.73
C PHE A 344 -12.47 1.73 0.23
N PRO A 345 -13.65 1.68 -0.42
CA PRO A 345 -14.20 0.48 -1.06
C PRO A 345 -13.21 -0.09 -2.10
N PRO A 346 -13.13 -1.43 -2.26
CA PRO A 346 -12.17 -2.07 -3.15
C PRO A 346 -12.46 -1.77 -4.62
N GLU A 347 -11.47 -2.04 -5.48
CA GLU A 347 -11.66 -1.88 -6.93
C GLU A 347 -12.68 -2.89 -7.46
N MET A 348 -13.75 -2.38 -8.07
CA MET A 348 -14.87 -3.18 -8.57
C MET A 348 -14.51 -3.81 -9.93
N VAL A 349 -13.92 -5.00 -9.89
CA VAL A 349 -13.52 -5.74 -11.09
C VAL A 349 -14.73 -6.39 -11.76
N THR A 350 -15.04 -6.00 -13.00
CA THR A 350 -16.11 -6.62 -13.79
C THR A 350 -15.73 -8.03 -14.23
N PHE A 351 -16.72 -8.89 -14.49
CA PHE A 351 -16.50 -10.31 -14.84
C PHE A 351 -15.53 -10.53 -16.01
N LEU A 352 -15.50 -9.62 -16.99
CA LEU A 352 -14.58 -9.67 -18.15
C LEU A 352 -13.09 -9.51 -17.78
N SER A 353 -12.78 -8.96 -16.60
CA SER A 353 -11.40 -8.84 -16.12
C SER A 353 -10.97 -9.97 -15.18
N ARG A 354 -11.87 -10.88 -14.75
CA ARG A 354 -11.52 -12.01 -13.87
C ARG A 354 -10.53 -12.98 -14.51
N THR A 355 -10.66 -13.25 -15.81
CA THR A 355 -9.73 -14.10 -16.58
C THR A 355 -8.32 -13.52 -16.71
N PHE A 356 -8.11 -12.25 -16.36
CA PHE A 356 -6.78 -11.64 -16.27
C PHE A 356 -6.25 -11.53 -14.82
N MET A 357 -7.08 -11.80 -13.79
CA MET A 357 -6.67 -11.60 -12.38
C MET A 357 -5.70 -12.66 -11.84
N GLU A 358 -5.49 -13.77 -12.53
CA GLU A 358 -4.51 -14.79 -12.11
C GLU A 358 -3.05 -14.38 -12.36
N GLN A 359 -2.79 -13.27 -13.05
CA GLN A 359 -1.44 -12.73 -13.21
C GLN A 359 -1.36 -11.22 -13.03
N SER A 360 -0.41 -10.83 -12.19
CA SER A 360 0.18 -9.49 -12.02
C SER A 360 -0.64 -8.37 -11.36
N GLN A 361 -0.26 -8.06 -10.12
CA GLN A 361 -0.30 -6.71 -9.53
C GLN A 361 1.01 -6.45 -8.77
N ALA A 362 2.03 -6.00 -9.48
CA ALA A 362 3.08 -5.16 -8.93
C ALA A 362 2.74 -3.67 -9.16
N GLU A 363 3.68 -2.79 -8.87
CA GLU A 363 3.34 -1.60 -8.12
C GLU A 363 4.42 -0.50 -8.34
N ASN A 364 4.03 0.79 -8.50
CA ASN A 364 4.60 1.94 -7.73
C ASN A 364 5.46 3.09 -8.35
N MET A 365 5.58 4.18 -7.58
CA MET A 365 6.37 5.43 -7.71
C MET A 365 6.68 5.96 -6.26
N VAL A 366 7.88 6.41 -5.83
CA VAL A 366 8.77 7.30 -6.57
C VAL A 366 10.31 7.07 -6.44
N SER A 367 10.99 7.38 -7.53
CA SER A 367 12.27 8.06 -7.72
C SER A 367 12.33 8.34 -9.22
N ALA A 368 12.94 9.44 -9.68
CA ALA A 368 13.00 9.70 -11.13
C ALA A 368 13.71 8.61 -11.97
N GLN A 369 14.24 7.54 -11.35
CA GLN A 369 14.56 6.26 -12.00
C GLN A 369 13.64 5.10 -11.60
N LYS A 370 13.30 4.90 -10.31
CA LYS A 370 12.43 3.79 -9.86
C LYS A 370 11.09 3.76 -10.60
N ASN A 371 10.46 4.91 -10.83
CA ASN A 371 9.14 5.06 -11.49
C ASN A 371 9.03 4.34 -12.83
N ILE A 372 10.14 4.39 -13.56
CA ILE A 372 10.23 3.94 -14.94
C ILE A 372 10.98 2.61 -15.04
N ALA A 373 11.39 2.02 -13.91
CA ALA A 373 11.80 0.64 -13.85
C ALA A 373 10.61 -0.27 -14.18
N VAL A 374 10.92 -1.32 -14.92
CA VAL A 374 10.03 -2.33 -15.48
C VAL A 374 10.90 -3.55 -15.81
N TRP A 375 10.30 -4.74 -16.00
CA TRP A 375 11.03 -5.95 -16.42
C TRP A 375 12.19 -6.31 -15.47
N SER A 376 11.93 -6.26 -14.15
CA SER A 376 12.97 -6.41 -13.12
C SER A 376 13.75 -7.73 -13.24
N ASP A 377 13.05 -8.81 -13.60
CA ASP A 377 13.61 -10.14 -13.76
C ASP A 377 14.51 -10.21 -15.01
N GLU A 378 14.07 -9.72 -16.17
CA GLU A 378 14.89 -9.59 -17.38
C GLU A 378 16.13 -8.72 -17.14
N CYS A 379 15.98 -7.58 -16.46
CA CYS A 379 17.09 -6.67 -16.18
C CYS A 379 18.14 -7.32 -15.27
N SER A 380 17.73 -8.06 -14.25
CA SER A 380 18.61 -8.73 -13.30
C SER A 380 19.29 -9.99 -13.87
N THR A 381 18.58 -10.73 -14.75
CA THR A 381 19.04 -12.05 -15.23
C THR A 381 19.61 -12.03 -16.66
N LYS A 382 18.85 -11.55 -17.64
CA LYS A 382 19.16 -11.67 -19.07
C LYS A 382 20.02 -10.50 -19.57
N CYS A 383 19.60 -9.28 -19.24
CA CYS A 383 20.19 -8.05 -19.76
C CYS A 383 21.51 -7.73 -19.05
N ARG A 384 21.47 -7.46 -17.73
CA ARG A 384 22.60 -6.88 -16.98
C ARG A 384 23.16 -5.67 -17.74
N ASP A 385 24.39 -5.76 -18.24
CA ASP A 385 25.07 -4.70 -19.01
C ASP A 385 24.96 -4.86 -20.54
N ARG A 386 24.30 -5.93 -21.02
CA ARG A 386 24.22 -6.31 -22.45
C ARG A 386 22.92 -5.82 -23.08
N CYS A 387 22.89 -4.52 -23.40
CA CYS A 387 21.71 -3.77 -23.80
C CYS A 387 21.00 -4.22 -25.09
N GLU A 388 21.63 -5.06 -25.91
CA GLU A 388 21.11 -5.45 -27.24
C GLU A 388 20.52 -6.86 -27.29
N ILE A 389 20.60 -7.64 -26.21
CA ILE A 389 20.17 -9.05 -26.17
C ILE A 389 18.66 -9.23 -26.32
N SER A 390 17.87 -8.25 -25.86
CA SER A 390 16.41 -8.30 -25.94
C SER A 390 15.84 -6.88 -26.11
N PRO A 391 14.73 -6.70 -26.83
CA PRO A 391 14.07 -5.40 -26.96
C PRO A 391 13.79 -4.70 -25.62
N VAL A 392 13.52 -5.44 -24.53
CA VAL A 392 13.29 -4.84 -23.21
C VAL A 392 14.57 -4.37 -22.50
N CYS A 393 15.77 -4.83 -22.92
CA CYS A 393 17.02 -4.45 -22.25
C CYS A 393 17.31 -2.95 -22.35
N GLY A 394 16.82 -2.26 -23.39
CA GLY A 394 16.88 -0.80 -23.51
C GLY A 394 16.11 -0.02 -22.43
N LEU A 395 15.23 -0.69 -21.67
CA LEU A 395 14.48 -0.13 -20.55
C LEU A 395 15.20 -0.29 -19.20
N CYS A 396 16.19 -1.20 -19.12
CA CYS A 396 16.97 -1.41 -17.91
C CYS A 396 17.89 -0.22 -17.62
N ARG A 397 18.04 0.16 -16.34
CA ARG A 397 18.76 1.37 -15.93
C ARG A 397 20.18 1.55 -16.52
N PRO A 398 21.04 0.51 -16.67
CA PRO A 398 22.35 0.66 -17.32
C PRO A 398 22.26 1.08 -18.80
N CYS A 399 21.19 0.70 -19.48
CA CYS A 399 20.97 0.88 -20.92
C CYS A 399 20.08 2.09 -21.26
N LEU A 400 19.42 2.68 -20.27
CA LEU A 400 18.36 3.65 -20.45
C LEU A 400 18.90 5.06 -20.78
N GLY A 401 19.04 5.34 -22.08
CA GLY A 401 19.51 6.63 -22.58
C GLY A 401 18.68 7.84 -22.10
N ALA A 402 19.36 8.97 -21.84
CA ALA A 402 18.78 10.15 -21.18
C ALA A 402 17.51 10.72 -21.85
N LYS A 403 17.42 10.69 -23.19
CA LYS A 403 16.23 11.14 -23.95
C LYS A 403 15.01 10.25 -23.67
N LEU A 404 15.20 8.93 -23.68
CA LEU A 404 14.14 7.96 -23.36
C LEU A 404 13.75 8.09 -21.88
N ARG A 405 14.73 8.14 -20.95
CA ARG A 405 14.49 8.40 -19.52
C ARG A 405 13.59 9.62 -19.27
N LYS A 406 13.90 10.77 -19.89
CA LYS A 406 13.07 11.99 -19.78
C LYS A 406 11.66 11.78 -20.35
N SER A 407 11.53 11.03 -21.44
CA SER A 407 10.25 10.69 -22.05
C SER A 407 9.40 9.78 -21.16
N LEU A 408 9.97 8.72 -20.60
CA LEU A 408 9.28 7.80 -19.69
C LEU A 408 8.87 8.50 -18.39
N LEU A 409 9.69 9.42 -17.87
CA LEU A 409 9.31 10.26 -16.72
C LEU A 409 8.12 11.17 -17.02
N LYS A 410 8.08 11.76 -18.23
CA LYS A 410 6.92 12.55 -18.65
C LYS A 410 5.68 11.65 -18.78
N ALA A 411 5.82 10.50 -19.45
CA ALA A 411 4.76 9.50 -19.61
C ALA A 411 4.20 9.02 -18.25
N HIS A 412 5.07 8.84 -17.24
CA HIS A 412 4.64 8.45 -15.91
C HIS A 412 3.87 9.54 -15.17
N LYS A 413 4.37 10.78 -15.18
CA LYS A 413 3.65 11.93 -14.61
C LYS A 413 2.32 12.15 -15.32
N GLU A 414 2.30 12.01 -16.65
CA GLU A 414 1.10 12.12 -17.47
C GLU A 414 0.05 11.07 -17.07
N PHE A 415 0.44 9.81 -16.82
CA PHE A 415 -0.50 8.79 -16.36
C PHE A 415 -1.14 9.14 -15.01
N LEU A 416 -0.36 9.60 -14.03
CA LEU A 416 -0.87 9.97 -12.71
C LEU A 416 -1.73 11.23 -12.69
N HIS A 417 -1.51 12.13 -13.66
CA HIS A 417 -2.25 13.38 -13.80
C HIS A 417 -3.19 13.38 -15.02
N LYS A 418 -3.54 12.19 -15.57
CA LYS A 418 -4.36 12.09 -16.80
C LYS A 418 -5.80 12.55 -16.60
N GLY A 419 -6.30 12.57 -15.37
CA GLY A 419 -7.71 12.89 -15.08
C GLY A 419 -8.67 12.05 -15.94
N ASP A 420 -9.61 12.70 -16.61
CA ASP A 420 -10.57 12.06 -17.52
C ASP A 420 -9.99 11.76 -18.93
N PHE A 421 -8.73 12.13 -19.23
CA PHE A 421 -8.12 11.86 -20.54
C PHE A 421 -7.71 10.39 -20.68
N LYS A 422 -8.24 9.72 -21.71
CA LYS A 422 -7.82 8.38 -22.13
C LYS A 422 -6.62 8.44 -23.09
N ARG A 423 -5.64 7.56 -22.88
CA ARG A 423 -4.52 7.37 -23.83
C ARG A 423 -4.99 6.55 -25.03
N LEU A 424 -4.74 7.05 -26.24
CA LEU A 424 -5.00 6.32 -27.49
C LEU A 424 -3.76 5.59 -28.03
N PHE A 425 -2.56 6.09 -27.72
CA PHE A 425 -1.30 5.42 -28.05
C PHE A 425 -0.24 5.54 -26.93
N PRO A 426 0.45 4.46 -26.54
CA PRO A 426 0.17 3.06 -26.90
C PRO A 426 -1.28 2.63 -26.61
N PRO A 427 -1.84 1.68 -27.37
CA PRO A 427 -3.21 1.21 -27.18
C PRO A 427 -3.35 0.46 -25.85
N GLU A 428 -4.60 0.22 -25.42
CA GLU A 428 -4.86 -0.64 -24.24
C GLU A 428 -4.19 -2.00 -24.41
N MET A 429 -3.39 -2.38 -23.41
CA MET A 429 -2.54 -3.59 -23.46
C MET A 429 -3.33 -4.92 -23.43
N VAL A 430 -4.66 -4.82 -23.29
CA VAL A 430 -5.60 -5.94 -23.14
C VAL A 430 -6.59 -6.07 -24.31
N GLN A 431 -6.82 -5.03 -25.14
CA GLN A 431 -7.86 -5.06 -26.18
C GLN A 431 -7.36 -5.21 -27.64
N LYS A 432 -6.09 -4.93 -27.92
CA LYS A 432 -5.39 -5.25 -29.19
C LYS A 432 -3.90 -5.04 -28.98
N GLN A 433 -3.14 -6.11 -28.75
CA GLN A 433 -1.69 -6.03 -28.89
C GLN A 433 -1.35 -5.70 -30.35
N LEU A 434 -0.33 -4.87 -30.56
CA LEU A 434 0.18 -4.62 -31.91
C LEU A 434 0.64 -5.95 -32.52
N THR A 435 0.30 -6.19 -33.80
CA THR A 435 0.87 -7.35 -34.50
C THR A 435 2.39 -7.21 -34.56
N THR A 436 3.11 -8.32 -34.71
CA THR A 436 4.59 -8.31 -34.82
C THR A 436 5.07 -7.37 -35.93
N GLU A 437 4.31 -7.23 -37.02
CA GLU A 437 4.58 -6.30 -38.12
C GLU A 437 4.34 -4.84 -37.72
N GLN A 438 3.19 -4.53 -37.10
CA GLN A 438 2.89 -3.20 -36.60
C GLN A 438 3.94 -2.74 -35.58
N PHE A 439 4.32 -3.60 -34.64
CA PHE A 439 5.38 -3.30 -33.67
C PHE A 439 6.74 -3.06 -34.36
N LYS A 440 7.12 -3.89 -35.33
CA LYS A 440 8.36 -3.70 -36.12
C LYS A 440 8.36 -2.42 -36.94
N SER A 441 7.21 -1.95 -37.45
CA SER A 441 7.09 -0.68 -38.17
C SER A 441 7.22 0.58 -37.29
N LEU A 442 7.05 0.44 -35.96
CA LEU A 442 7.28 1.55 -35.05
C LEU A 442 8.76 1.93 -35.00
N ASN A 443 9.05 3.22 -34.87
CA ASN A 443 10.42 3.66 -34.57
C ASN A 443 10.88 3.14 -33.19
N LYS A 444 12.20 3.08 -32.96
CA LYS A 444 12.81 2.54 -31.73
C LYS A 444 12.28 3.21 -30.45
N MET A 445 11.94 4.50 -30.46
CA MET A 445 11.37 5.19 -29.28
C MET A 445 9.95 4.69 -28.97
N ASN A 446 9.11 4.52 -30.00
CA ASN A 446 7.74 4.03 -29.85
C ASN A 446 7.72 2.55 -29.44
N GLN A 447 8.64 1.73 -29.95
CA GLN A 447 8.83 0.33 -29.51
C GLN A 447 9.19 0.27 -28.02
N GLN A 448 10.16 1.08 -27.57
CA GLN A 448 10.55 1.15 -26.16
C GLN A 448 9.40 1.65 -25.28
N GLN A 449 8.66 2.69 -25.71
CA GLN A 449 7.49 3.16 -24.95
C GLN A 449 6.38 2.09 -24.88
N TYR A 450 6.10 1.36 -25.95
CA TYR A 450 5.12 0.27 -25.94
C TYR A 450 5.51 -0.82 -24.94
N LEU A 451 6.77 -1.31 -25.00
CA LEU A 451 7.30 -2.28 -24.05
C LEU A 451 7.36 -1.75 -22.61
N TRP A 452 7.53 -0.44 -22.43
CA TRP A 452 7.49 0.19 -21.11
C TRP A 452 6.08 0.23 -20.54
N TYR A 453 5.07 0.62 -21.32
CA TYR A 453 3.67 0.57 -20.89
C TYR A 453 3.19 -0.87 -20.66
N GLN A 454 3.65 -1.83 -21.47
CA GLN A 454 3.42 -3.25 -21.22
C GLN A 454 4.07 -3.67 -19.89
N GLY A 455 5.32 -3.29 -19.64
CA GLY A 455 5.99 -3.52 -18.37
C GLY A 455 5.25 -2.90 -17.18
N LYS A 456 4.76 -1.66 -17.30
CA LYS A 456 3.93 -1.00 -16.27
C LYS A 456 2.54 -1.63 -16.11
N CYS A 457 1.98 -2.26 -17.14
CA CYS A 457 0.70 -2.99 -17.12
C CYS A 457 0.85 -4.39 -16.46
N ASN A 458 1.91 -5.13 -16.80
CA ASN A 458 2.35 -6.36 -16.11
C ASN A 458 2.81 -6.10 -14.68
N ILE A 459 2.98 -4.84 -14.32
CA ILE A 459 3.16 -4.37 -12.96
C ILE A 459 1.76 -4.06 -12.44
N ASP A 460 1.16 -2.94 -12.81
CA ASP A 460 -0.11 -2.45 -12.28
C ASP A 460 -1.19 -2.40 -13.38
N ILE A 461 -2.26 -3.19 -13.20
CA ILE A 461 -3.37 -3.34 -14.17
C ILE A 461 -4.01 -2.00 -14.58
N THR A 462 -3.91 -0.95 -13.74
CA THR A 462 -4.44 0.39 -14.09
C THR A 462 -3.69 1.05 -15.26
N TRP A 463 -2.46 0.60 -15.58
CA TRP A 463 -1.68 1.04 -16.74
C TRP A 463 -2.06 0.35 -18.05
N CYS A 464 -2.87 -0.71 -17.99
CA CYS A 464 -3.35 -1.39 -19.18
C CYS A 464 -4.45 -0.62 -19.93
N LYS A 465 -4.94 0.51 -19.38
CA LYS A 465 -6.09 1.32 -19.84
C LYS A 465 -5.78 2.81 -20.05
#